data_AF-A0A2D9CC19-F1
#
_entry.id   AF-A0A2D9CC19-F1
#
_cell.length_a   1.000
_cell.length_b   1.000
_cell.length_c   1.000
_cell.angle_alpha   90.00
_cell.angle_beta   90.00
_cell.angle_gamma   90.00
#
_symmetry.space_group_name_H-M   'P 1'
#
loop_
_entity.id
_entity.type
_entity.pdbx_description
1 polymer ?
#
loop_
_entity_poly.entity_id
_entity_poly.type
_entity_poly.pdbx_seq_one_letter_code
_entity_poly.pdbx_strand_id
1 'polypeptide(L)'
;MIAETLAVIGAANAAIGQVKTLIGHGQDISAMGRQLGAILTAEETLKAQGDRKKRSLFSAALGKDENSFEEFLHLDKLKQARKEIESHMRLYGRPGLYDDWVKFQAQERVRKREEAEEQAKARAFLVNIFQWFIVVLIVGAGCAGLIWWAWVTSGR
;
A
#
# COMPACT_ATOMS: atom_id res chain seq x y z
N MET A 1 -0.80 -2.59 -12.16
CA MET A 1 0.50 -3.30 -12.13
C MET A 1 1.54 -2.63 -13.03
N ILE A 2 1.60 -2.83 -14.36
CA ILE A 2 2.69 -2.26 -15.20
C ILE A 2 2.63 -0.72 -15.31
N ALA A 3 1.43 -0.13 -15.42
CA ALA A 3 1.27 1.32 -15.41
C ALA A 3 1.60 1.94 -14.04
N GLU A 4 1.33 1.22 -12.95
CA GLU A 4 1.66 1.66 -11.59
C GLU A 4 3.17 1.58 -11.33
N THR A 5 3.85 0.50 -11.76
CA THR A 5 5.32 0.40 -11.65
C THR A 5 6.01 1.51 -12.42
N LEU A 6 5.59 1.79 -13.66
CA LEU A 6 6.17 2.87 -14.46
C LEU A 6 5.92 4.25 -13.84
N ALA A 7 4.72 4.51 -13.32
CA ALA A 7 4.41 5.74 -12.61
C ALA A 7 5.25 5.90 -11.33
N VAL A 8 5.42 4.81 -10.55
CA VAL A 8 6.25 4.78 -9.34
C VAL A 8 7.72 5.02 -9.67
N ILE A 9 8.23 4.40 -10.75
CA ILE A 9 9.61 4.58 -11.23
C ILE A 9 9.82 6.03 -11.72
N GLY A 10 8.86 6.59 -12.47
CA GLY A 10 8.92 7.98 -12.92
C GLY A 10 8.92 8.98 -11.76
N ALA A 11 8.04 8.78 -10.78
CA ALA A 11 7.97 9.60 -9.57
C ALA A 11 9.25 9.47 -8.73
N ALA A 12 9.81 8.27 -8.61
CA ALA A 12 11.08 8.02 -7.93
C ALA A 12 12.24 8.79 -8.58
N ASN A 13 12.40 8.67 -9.90
CA ASN A 13 13.46 9.37 -10.62
C ASN A 13 13.33 10.90 -10.52
N ALA A 14 12.10 11.42 -10.56
CA ALA A 14 11.83 12.84 -10.36
C ALA A 14 12.18 13.29 -8.94
N ALA A 15 11.81 12.51 -7.92
CA ALA A 15 12.14 12.81 -6.52
C ALA A 15 13.66 12.79 -6.29
N ILE A 16 14.39 11.82 -6.85
CA ILE A 16 15.85 11.74 -6.78
C ILE A 16 16.49 12.96 -7.45
N GLY A 17 16.01 13.36 -8.63
CA GLY A 17 16.49 14.55 -9.32
C GLY A 17 16.31 15.81 -8.48
N GLN A 18 15.12 16.00 -7.91
CA GLN A 18 14.83 17.14 -7.05
C GLN A 18 15.71 17.16 -5.80
N VAL A 19 15.93 16.01 -5.14
CA VAL A 19 16.83 15.92 -3.99
C VAL A 19 18.24 16.36 -4.38
N LYS A 20 18.79 15.86 -5.49
CA LYS A 20 20.14 16.24 -5.94
C LYS A 20 20.25 17.73 -6.23
N THR A 21 19.23 18.31 -6.83
CA THR A 21 19.13 19.76 -7.06
C THR A 21 19.07 20.53 -5.74
N LEU A 22 18.25 20.10 -4.79
CA LEU A 22 18.13 20.74 -3.47
C LEU A 22 19.43 20.67 -2.67
N ILE A 23 20.13 19.53 -2.71
CA ILE A 23 21.48 19.37 -2.14
C ILE A 23 22.47 20.33 -2.82
N GLY A 24 22.46 20.42 -4.15
CA GLY A 24 23.32 21.33 -4.92
C GLY A 24 23.07 22.81 -4.61
N HIS A 25 21.86 23.17 -4.17
CA HIS A 25 21.50 24.51 -3.72
C HIS A 25 21.67 24.74 -2.21
N GLY A 26 22.20 23.77 -1.47
CA GLY A 26 22.41 23.87 -0.01
C GLY A 26 21.12 24.05 0.77
N GLN A 27 19.99 23.58 0.23
CA GLN A 27 18.70 23.65 0.91
C GLN A 27 18.69 22.72 2.12
N ASP A 28 18.01 23.18 3.17
CA ASP A 28 17.91 22.43 4.43
C ASP A 28 17.18 21.09 4.21
N ILE A 29 17.59 20.06 4.94
CA ILE A 29 17.03 18.69 4.84
C ILE A 29 15.53 18.67 5.15
N SER A 30 15.06 19.63 5.94
CA SER A 30 13.64 19.88 6.19
C SER A 30 12.84 20.05 4.88
N ALA A 31 13.41 20.72 3.87
CA ALA A 31 12.78 20.91 2.56
C ALA A 31 12.79 19.64 1.69
N MET A 32 13.72 18.71 1.96
CA MET A 32 13.85 17.43 1.24
C MET A 32 13.01 16.29 1.82
N GLY A 33 12.39 16.50 2.99
CA GLY A 33 11.61 15.46 3.69
C GLY A 33 10.46 14.91 2.84
N ARG A 34 9.84 15.74 1.98
CA ARG A 34 8.76 15.32 1.07
C ARG A 34 9.26 14.38 -0.01
N GLN A 35 10.40 14.68 -0.63
CA GLN A 35 11.01 13.88 -1.68
C GLN A 35 11.55 12.56 -1.10
N LEU A 36 12.14 12.61 0.09
CA LEU A 36 12.58 11.42 0.82
C LEU A 36 11.39 10.50 1.16
N GLY A 37 10.25 11.06 1.57
CA GLY A 37 9.01 10.32 1.77
C GLY A 37 8.47 9.68 0.48
N ALA A 38 8.59 10.36 -0.66
CA ALA A 38 8.22 9.81 -1.96
C ALA A 38 9.13 8.65 -2.39
N ILE A 39 10.45 8.76 -2.20
CA ILE A 39 11.44 7.70 -2.46
C ILE A 39 11.14 6.47 -1.58
N LEU A 40 10.87 6.67 -0.28
CA LEU A 40 10.53 5.58 0.64
C LEU A 40 9.22 4.89 0.25
N THR A 41 8.20 5.67 -0.11
CA THR A 41 6.91 5.13 -0.54
C THR A 41 7.05 4.33 -1.84
N ALA A 42 7.89 4.80 -2.76
CA ALA A 42 8.20 4.07 -3.99
C ALA A 42 8.92 2.74 -3.70
N GLU A 43 9.89 2.73 -2.76
CA GLU A 43 10.59 1.52 -2.32
C GLU A 43 9.61 0.50 -1.70
N GLU A 44 8.73 0.95 -0.79
CA GLU A 44 7.71 0.11 -0.17
C GLU A 44 6.71 -0.45 -1.19
N THR A 45 6.29 0.37 -2.16
CA THR A 45 5.34 -0.03 -3.21
C THR A 45 5.94 -1.06 -4.15
N LEU A 46 7.17 -0.84 -4.64
CA LEU A 46 7.86 -1.81 -5.50
C LEU A 46 8.13 -3.11 -4.76
N LYS A 47 8.56 -3.05 -3.48
CA LYS A 47 8.74 -4.27 -2.68
C LYS A 47 7.43 -5.04 -2.49
N ALA A 48 6.34 -4.34 -2.18
CA ALA A 48 5.02 -4.96 -2.05
C ALA A 48 4.51 -5.55 -3.37
N GLN A 49 4.79 -4.91 -4.51
CA GLN A 49 4.47 -5.43 -5.83
C GLN A 49 5.29 -6.68 -6.14
N GLY A 50 6.60 -6.67 -5.89
CA GLY A 50 7.46 -7.84 -6.00
C GLY A 50 7.01 -9.01 -5.12
N ASP A 51 6.63 -8.77 -3.87
CA ASP A 51 6.14 -9.80 -2.94
C ASP A 51 4.76 -10.34 -3.34
N ARG A 52 3.84 -9.47 -3.81
CA ARG A 52 2.56 -9.90 -4.40
C ARG A 52 2.79 -10.75 -5.65
N LYS A 53 3.72 -10.33 -6.51
CA LYS A 53 4.09 -11.05 -7.72
C LYS A 53 4.66 -12.41 -7.34
N LYS A 54 5.58 -12.51 -6.37
CA LYS A 54 6.09 -13.77 -5.79
C LYS A 54 4.99 -14.66 -5.21
N ARG A 55 4.02 -14.10 -4.50
CA ARG A 55 2.87 -14.86 -3.99
C ARG A 55 1.98 -15.38 -5.14
N SER A 56 1.89 -14.62 -6.24
CA SER A 56 1.30 -15.08 -7.50
C SER A 56 2.24 -15.94 -8.36
N LEU A 57 3.54 -16.05 -8.05
CA LEU A 57 4.47 -16.89 -8.81
C LEU A 57 4.21 -18.38 -8.61
N PHE A 58 3.44 -18.78 -7.59
CA PHE A 58 2.85 -20.14 -7.54
C PHE A 58 1.83 -20.37 -8.69
N SER A 59 1.32 -19.30 -9.31
CA SER A 59 0.51 -19.32 -10.54
C SER A 59 1.27 -18.90 -11.81
N ALA A 60 2.56 -18.54 -11.70
CA ALA A 60 3.37 -18.02 -12.81
C ALA A 60 4.66 -18.83 -13.06
N ALA A 61 4.58 -20.16 -13.02
CA ALA A 61 5.54 -21.05 -13.67
C ALA A 61 5.53 -20.92 -15.22
N LEU A 62 5.04 -19.79 -15.77
CA LEU A 62 4.67 -19.57 -17.16
C LEU A 62 5.36 -18.33 -17.76
N GLY A 63 6.68 -18.22 -17.58
CA GLY A 63 7.58 -17.54 -18.52
C GLY A 63 7.51 -16.01 -18.66
N LYS A 64 7.87 -15.25 -17.62
CA LYS A 64 8.23 -13.81 -17.75
C LYS A 64 9.30 -13.39 -16.73
N ASP A 65 10.57 -13.68 -17.04
CA ASP A 65 11.72 -13.34 -16.16
C ASP A 65 12.25 -11.90 -16.32
N GLU A 66 12.14 -11.29 -17.50
CA GLU A 66 12.77 -9.96 -17.78
C GLU A 66 12.29 -8.84 -16.84
N ASN A 67 10.98 -8.81 -16.54
CA ASN A 67 10.40 -7.76 -15.68
C ASN A 67 10.89 -7.80 -14.23
N SER A 68 11.37 -8.95 -13.74
CA SER A 68 11.79 -9.08 -12.34
C SER A 68 13.19 -8.51 -12.11
N PHE A 69 14.06 -8.53 -13.13
CA PHE A 69 15.40 -7.95 -13.05
C PHE A 69 15.37 -6.43 -13.13
N GLU A 70 14.55 -5.85 -14.02
CA GLU A 70 14.38 -4.40 -14.11
C GLU A 70 13.83 -3.81 -12.79
N GLU A 71 12.82 -4.45 -12.20
CA GLU A 71 12.27 -4.08 -10.89
C GLU A 71 13.33 -4.13 -9.78
N PHE A 72 14.19 -5.15 -9.78
CA PHE A 72 15.32 -5.25 -8.86
C PHE A 72 16.31 -4.09 -9.02
N LEU A 73 16.69 -3.75 -10.26
CA LEU A 73 17.60 -2.63 -10.54
C LEU A 73 17.01 -1.29 -10.10
N HIS A 74 15.71 -1.07 -10.28
CA HIS A 74 15.04 0.14 -9.80
C HIS A 74 15.01 0.22 -8.29
N LEU A 75 14.73 -0.91 -7.62
CA LEU A 75 14.75 -0.99 -6.17
C LEU A 75 16.15 -0.74 -5.60
N ASP A 76 17.20 -1.21 -6.28
CA ASP A 76 18.58 -0.91 -5.89
C ASP A 76 18.92 0.58 -6.06
N LYS A 77 18.54 1.20 -7.19
CA LYS A 77 18.71 2.65 -7.40
C LYS A 77 18.02 3.49 -6.32
N LEU A 78 16.80 3.10 -5.93
CA LEU A 78 16.07 3.76 -4.84
C LEU A 78 16.81 3.64 -3.50
N LYS A 79 17.32 2.45 -3.17
CA LYS A 79 18.12 2.24 -1.95
C LYS A 79 19.40 3.05 -1.94
N GLN A 80 20.08 3.16 -3.09
CA GLN A 80 21.28 3.97 -3.23
C GLN A 80 20.97 5.45 -3.00
N ALA A 81 19.92 5.98 -3.65
CA ALA A 81 19.51 7.38 -3.45
C ALA A 81 19.09 7.65 -1.99
N ARG A 82 18.40 6.70 -1.36
CA ARG A 82 18.07 6.79 0.07
C ARG A 82 19.33 6.86 0.94
N LYS A 83 20.32 6.00 0.70
CA LYS A 83 21.61 6.03 1.43
C LYS A 83 22.35 7.36 1.25
N GLU A 84 22.34 7.91 0.05
CA GLU A 84 22.93 9.22 -0.26
C GLU A 84 22.24 10.34 0.54
N ILE A 85 20.91 10.30 0.65
CA ILE A 85 20.16 11.27 1.47
C ILE A 85 20.43 11.05 2.96
N GLU A 86 20.49 9.79 3.42
CA GLU A 86 20.77 9.48 4.82
C GLU A 86 22.17 9.95 5.24
N SER A 87 23.19 9.77 4.39
CA SER A 87 24.53 10.27 4.66
C SER A 87 24.55 11.81 4.65
N HIS A 88 23.85 12.43 3.69
CA HIS A 88 23.72 13.89 3.64
C HIS A 88 23.01 14.43 4.89
N MET A 89 21.95 13.75 5.35
CA MET A 89 21.20 14.12 6.55
C MET A 89 22.04 14.05 7.82
N ARG A 90 22.97 13.09 7.91
CA ARG A 90 23.88 12.99 9.04
C ARG A 90 25.00 14.02 9.01
N LEU A 91 25.48 14.40 7.83
CA LEU A 91 26.60 15.33 7.66
C LEU A 91 26.17 16.80 7.75
N TYR A 92 25.02 17.14 7.16
CA TYR A 92 24.57 18.53 7.01
C TYR A 92 23.30 18.84 7.80
N GLY A 93 22.68 17.84 8.41
CA GLY A 93 21.48 18.03 9.23
C GLY A 93 21.78 18.50 10.65
N ARG A 94 20.73 18.95 11.33
CA ARG A 94 20.76 19.22 12.77
C ARG A 94 21.17 17.95 13.55
N PRO A 95 21.93 18.08 14.66
CA PRO A 95 22.19 16.95 15.55
C PRO A 95 20.90 16.23 15.96
N GLY A 96 20.86 14.90 15.80
CA GLY A 96 19.70 14.06 16.11
C GLY A 96 18.61 14.00 15.03
N LEU A 97 18.74 14.74 13.92
CA LEU A 97 17.72 14.77 12.85
C LEU A 97 17.46 13.38 12.24
N TYR A 98 18.51 12.58 12.06
CA TYR A 98 18.38 11.21 11.58
C TYR A 98 17.56 10.34 12.55
N ASP A 99 17.81 10.45 13.84
CA ASP A 99 17.12 9.65 14.85
C ASP A 99 15.64 10.04 14.95
N ASP A 100 15.34 11.33 14.88
CA ASP A 100 13.97 11.83 14.86
C ASP A 100 13.23 11.41 13.59
N TRP A 101 13.91 11.41 12.44
CA TRP A 101 13.34 10.89 11.20
C TRP A 101 13.04 9.38 11.28
N VAL A 102 13.93 8.58 11.88
CA VAL A 102 13.68 7.15 12.10
C VAL A 102 12.49 6.91 13.04
N LYS A 103 12.37 7.70 14.11
CA LYS A 103 11.20 7.65 15.02
C LYS A 103 9.91 8.00 14.29
N PHE A 104 9.93 9.05 13.47
CA PHE A 104 8.78 9.44 12.64
C PHE A 104 8.36 8.31 11.68
N GLN A 105 9.32 7.68 11.00
CA GLN A 105 9.02 6.52 10.14
C GLN A 105 8.40 5.35 10.90
N ALA A 106 8.87 5.07 12.13
CA ALA A 106 8.30 4.02 12.95
C ALA A 106 6.84 4.33 13.32
N GLN A 107 6.54 5.57 13.72
CA GLN A 107 5.19 6.03 14.02
C GLN A 107 4.26 5.95 12.79
N GLU A 108 4.74 6.39 11.62
CA GLU A 108 3.98 6.30 10.37
C GLU A 108 3.64 4.85 9.99
N ARG A 109 4.55 3.90 10.23
CA ARG A 109 4.28 2.47 10.00
C ARG A 109 3.22 1.92 10.94
N VAL A 110 3.21 2.35 12.20
CA VAL A 110 2.17 1.97 13.16
C VAL A 110 0.83 2.54 12.73
N ARG A 111 0.76 3.84 12.41
CA ARG A 111 -0.47 4.49 11.95
C ARG A 111 -1.07 3.81 10.71
N LYS A 112 -0.24 3.51 9.70
CA LYS A 112 -0.70 2.80 8.50
C LYS A 112 -1.25 1.39 8.79
N ARG A 113 -0.72 0.69 9.80
CA ARG A 113 -1.23 -0.63 10.21
C ARG A 113 -2.58 -0.50 10.89
N GLU A 114 -2.71 0.46 11.81
CA GLU A 114 -3.97 0.75 12.50
C GLU A 114 -5.08 1.13 11.51
N GLU A 115 -4.79 2.03 10.57
CA GLU A 115 -5.73 2.42 9.49
C GLU A 115 -6.14 1.22 8.63
N ALA A 116 -5.19 0.32 8.30
CA ALA A 116 -5.50 -0.88 7.51
C ALA A 116 -6.37 -1.89 8.28
N GLU A 117 -6.14 -2.03 9.59
CA GLU A 117 -6.96 -2.87 10.47
C GLU A 117 -8.37 -2.31 10.64
N GLU A 118 -8.51 -0.99 10.80
CA GLU A 118 -9.82 -0.32 10.88
C GLU A 118 -10.62 -0.50 9.59
N GLN A 119 -9.98 -0.31 8.43
CA GLN A 119 -10.62 -0.56 7.13
C GLN A 119 -11.02 -2.02 6.96
N ALA A 120 -10.20 -2.97 7.42
CA ALA A 120 -10.53 -4.39 7.38
C ALA A 120 -11.74 -4.72 8.28
N LYS A 121 -11.79 -4.15 9.49
CA LYS A 121 -12.93 -4.28 10.42
C LYS A 121 -14.21 -3.67 9.83
N ALA A 122 -14.13 -2.50 9.23
CA ALA A 122 -15.27 -1.85 8.58
C ALA A 122 -15.83 -2.70 7.42
N ARG A 123 -14.96 -3.26 6.58
CA ARG A 123 -15.36 -4.18 5.50
C ARG A 123 -16.00 -5.45 6.04
N ALA A 124 -15.42 -6.04 7.09
CA ALA A 124 -15.97 -7.24 7.73
C ALA A 124 -17.36 -6.98 8.33
N PHE A 125 -17.56 -5.82 8.96
CA PHE A 125 -18.85 -5.41 9.51
C PHE A 125 -19.93 -5.27 8.44
N LEU A 126 -19.61 -4.61 7.32
CA LEU A 126 -20.54 -4.46 6.19
C LEU A 126 -20.90 -5.81 5.56
N VAL A 127 -19.91 -6.69 5.35
CA VAL A 127 -20.15 -8.04 4.80
C VAL A 127 -21.03 -8.86 5.75
N ASN A 128 -20.78 -8.79 7.05
CA ASN A 128 -21.58 -9.50 8.06
C ASN A 128 -23.03 -9.00 8.06
N ILE A 129 -23.27 -7.68 8.05
CA ILE A 129 -24.62 -7.12 7.96
C ILE A 129 -25.32 -7.57 6.69
N PHE A 130 -24.62 -7.50 5.55
CA PHE A 130 -25.20 -7.88 4.26
C PHE A 130 -25.55 -9.37 4.21
N GLN A 131 -24.70 -10.22 4.81
CA GLN A 131 -24.97 -11.65 4.95
C GLN A 131 -26.21 -11.91 5.82
N TRP A 132 -26.34 -11.25 6.97
CA TRP A 132 -27.53 -11.36 7.82
C TRP A 132 -28.80 -10.87 7.12
N PHE A 133 -28.72 -9.77 6.36
CA PHE A 133 -29.84 -9.25 5.58
C PHE A 133 -30.35 -10.26 4.55
N ILE A 134 -29.43 -10.92 3.83
CA ILE A 134 -29.78 -11.99 2.87
C ILE A 134 -30.46 -13.17 3.58
N VAL A 135 -29.94 -13.60 4.73
CA VAL A 135 -30.54 -14.70 5.50
C VAL A 135 -31.96 -14.37 5.95
N VAL A 136 -32.18 -13.16 6.48
CA VAL A 136 -33.52 -12.71 6.91
C VAL A 136 -34.49 -12.65 5.73
N LEU A 137 -34.04 -12.19 4.56
CA LEU A 137 -34.88 -12.17 3.35
C LEU A 137 -35.30 -13.57 2.90
N ILE A 138 -34.38 -14.53 2.88
CA ILE A 138 -34.66 -15.91 2.47
C ILE A 138 -35.62 -16.58 3.45
N VAL A 139 -35.37 -16.46 4.75
CA VAL A 139 -36.23 -17.06 5.79
C VAL A 139 -37.60 -16.39 5.80
N GLY A 140 -37.66 -15.05 5.70
CA GLY A 140 -38.90 -14.30 5.65
C GLY A 140 -39.75 -14.64 4.42
N ALA A 141 -39.14 -14.75 3.24
CA ALA A 141 -39.82 -15.18 2.03
C ALA A 141 -40.31 -16.63 2.14
N GLY A 142 -39.52 -17.53 2.73
CA GLY A 142 -39.92 -18.92 2.99
C GLY A 142 -41.13 -19.02 3.93
N CYS A 143 -41.11 -18.30 5.06
CA CYS A 143 -42.24 -18.27 5.99
C CYS A 143 -43.49 -17.66 5.36
N ALA A 144 -43.37 -16.56 4.62
CA ALA A 144 -44.49 -15.94 3.92
C ALA A 144 -45.10 -16.89 2.86
N GLY A 145 -44.25 -17.61 2.12
CA GLY A 145 -44.70 -18.62 1.15
C GLY A 145 -45.47 -19.77 1.80
N LEU A 146 -45.00 -20.26 2.96
CA LEU A 146 -45.69 -21.32 3.72
C LEU A 146 -47.04 -20.86 4.27
N ILE A 147 -47.13 -19.63 4.79
CA ILE A 147 -48.39 -19.05 5.28
C ILE A 147 -49.39 -18.90 4.13
N TRP A 148 -48.94 -18.39 2.98
CA TRP A 148 -49.78 -18.25 1.80
C TRP A 148 -50.29 -19.61 1.28
N TRP A 149 -49.43 -20.62 1.27
CA TRP A 149 -49.80 -21.99 0.86
C TRP A 149 -50.81 -22.63 1.83
N ALA A 150 -50.62 -22.47 3.14
CA ALA A 150 -51.56 -22.94 4.16
C ALA A 150 -52.93 -22.25 4.05
N TRP A 151 -52.96 -20.95 3.75
CA TRP A 151 -54.21 -20.22 3.53
C TRP A 151 -54.97 -20.71 2.29
N VAL A 152 -54.26 -20.90 1.16
CA VAL A 152 -54.83 -21.43 -0.09
C VAL A 152 -55.40 -22.84 0.07
N THR A 153 -54.74 -23.70 0.85
CA THR A 153 -55.17 -25.09 1.04
C THR A 153 -56.30 -25.26 2.06
N SER A 154 -56.45 -24.33 3.00
CA SER A 154 -57.52 -24.36 4.02
C SER A 154 -58.84 -23.73 3.56
N GLY A 155 -58.84 -22.97 2.47
CA GLY A 155 -60.03 -22.33 1.89
C GLY A 155 -60.78 -23.18 0.86
N ARG A 156 -60.52 -24.50 0.81
CA ARG A 156 -61.04 -25.43 -0.19
C ARG A 156 -61.73 -26.63 0.44
#